data_AF-A0A2M7BD39-F1
#
_entry.id   AF-A0A2M7BD39-F1
#
_cell.length_a   1.000
_cell.length_b   1.000
_cell.length_c   1.000
_cell.angle_alpha   90.00
_cell.angle_beta   90.00
_cell.angle_gamma   90.00
#
_symmetry.space_group_name_H-M   'P 1'
#
loop_
_entity.id
_entity.type
_entity.pdbx_description
1 polymer ?
#
loop_
_entity_poly.entity_id
_entity_poly.type
_entity_poly.pdbx_seq_one_letter_code
_entity_poly.pdbx_strand_id
1 'polypeptide(L)'
;ARQLSNGYLYRHIRVQGGAYGGSCHYEPVSGLFAFLSYRDPHLIETLDIYRHAVDFVCNNPVPQEELEKAVIGTIGALDKPLDPAGRGYTAMIREFSGMTDPMRRRFREEVLAITTKRLQDAARRYFPAAAEAAVVAVCAPEERLHAANEVLEKKLEIEKLS
;
A
#
# COMPACT_ATOMS: atom_id res chain seq x y z
N ALA A 1 -5.48 0.93 -0.22
CA ALA A 1 -4.42 0.08 0.37
C ALA A 1 -4.96 -1.31 0.75
N ARG A 2 -5.76 -1.46 1.82
CA ARG A 2 -6.17 -2.80 2.31
C ARG A 2 -6.74 -3.75 1.24
N GLN A 3 -7.62 -3.24 0.38
CA GLN A 3 -8.21 -4.02 -0.72
C GLN A 3 -7.15 -4.51 -1.72
N LEU A 4 -6.25 -3.63 -2.17
CA LEU A 4 -5.14 -3.99 -3.07
C LEU A 4 -4.19 -5.01 -2.44
N SER A 5 -3.83 -4.84 -1.16
CA SER A 5 -2.96 -5.78 -0.44
C SER A 5 -3.55 -7.18 -0.38
N ASN A 6 -4.80 -7.31 0.05
CA ASN A 6 -5.42 -8.60 0.33
C ASN A 6 -6.00 -9.28 -0.94
N GLY A 7 -6.27 -8.50 -1.98
CA GLY A 7 -6.79 -9.00 -3.25
C GLY A 7 -5.67 -9.12 -4.29
N TYR A 8 -5.48 -8.06 -5.07
CA TYR A 8 -4.63 -8.08 -6.26
C TYR A 8 -3.17 -8.45 -5.95
N LEU A 9 -2.51 -7.78 -4.99
CA LEU A 9 -1.09 -8.00 -4.72
C LEU A 9 -0.84 -9.37 -4.10
N TYR A 10 -1.68 -9.80 -3.16
CA TYR A 10 -1.57 -11.14 -2.58
C TYR A 10 -1.61 -12.23 -3.66
N ARG A 11 -2.54 -12.13 -4.62
CA ARG A 11 -2.66 -13.10 -5.72
C ARG A 11 -1.43 -13.09 -6.63
N HIS A 12 -1.03 -11.93 -7.12
CA HIS A 12 -0.01 -11.86 -8.18
C HIS A 12 1.42 -11.99 -7.62
N ILE A 13 1.74 -11.33 -6.50
CA ILE A 13 3.09 -11.30 -5.94
C ILE A 13 3.39 -12.59 -5.16
N ARG A 14 2.44 -13.03 -4.32
CA ARG A 14 2.67 -14.19 -3.44
C ARG A 14 2.20 -15.50 -4.06
N VAL A 15 0.94 -15.60 -4.48
CA VAL A 15 0.38 -16.89 -4.94
C VAL A 15 0.98 -17.31 -6.29
N GLN A 16 1.08 -16.37 -7.23
CA GLN A 16 1.61 -16.64 -8.57
C GLN A 16 3.13 -16.42 -8.66
N GLY A 17 3.62 -15.30 -8.10
CA GLY A 17 5.05 -14.93 -8.15
C GLY A 17 5.94 -15.58 -7.09
N GLY A 18 5.38 -16.32 -6.12
CA GLY A 18 6.17 -17.08 -5.14
C GLY A 18 6.92 -16.23 -4.09
N ALA A 19 6.70 -14.91 -4.02
CA ALA A 19 7.25 -14.09 -2.95
C ALA A 19 6.60 -14.42 -1.60
N TYR A 20 7.32 -14.18 -0.50
CA TYR A 20 6.74 -14.40 0.83
C TYR A 20 5.59 -13.43 1.14
N GLY A 21 5.65 -12.20 0.64
CA GLY A 21 4.58 -11.22 0.83
C GLY A 21 4.56 -10.15 -0.24
N GLY A 22 3.36 -9.67 -0.55
CA GLY A 22 3.11 -8.47 -1.32
C GLY A 22 2.05 -7.64 -0.60
N SER A 23 2.31 -6.36 -0.38
CA SER A 23 1.42 -5.45 0.34
C SER A 23 1.49 -4.05 -0.23
N CYS A 24 0.54 -3.22 0.19
CA CYS A 24 0.63 -1.79 0.07
C CYS A 24 0.27 -1.10 1.38
N HIS A 25 0.86 0.07 1.57
CA HIS A 25 0.76 0.89 2.77
C HIS A 25 0.37 2.30 2.35
N TYR A 26 -0.49 2.92 3.14
CA TYR A 26 -0.83 4.32 3.01
C TYR A 26 -0.59 4.97 4.38
N GLU A 27 0.24 6.00 4.40
CA GLU A 27 0.56 6.78 5.59
C GLU A 27 -0.16 8.14 5.48
N PRO A 28 -1.21 8.38 6.30
CA PRO A 28 -2.06 9.56 6.13
C PRO A 28 -1.41 10.91 6.42
N VAL A 29 -0.35 10.98 7.24
CA VAL A 29 0.28 12.25 7.65
C VAL A 29 1.11 12.84 6.50
N SER A 30 1.91 12.02 5.85
CA SER A 30 2.74 12.37 4.69
C SER A 30 2.00 12.25 3.36
N GLY A 31 0.91 11.47 3.32
CA GLY A 31 0.21 11.11 2.09
C GLY A 31 0.94 10.04 1.27
N LEU A 32 2.00 9.42 1.82
CA LEU A 32 2.77 8.41 1.11
C LEU A 32 1.94 7.15 0.89
N PHE A 33 1.86 6.72 -0.37
CA PHE A 33 1.37 5.40 -0.75
C PHE A 33 2.54 4.58 -1.28
N ALA A 34 2.76 3.39 -0.71
CA ALA A 34 3.87 2.54 -1.06
C ALA A 34 3.40 1.12 -1.37
N PHE A 35 3.97 0.54 -2.43
CA PHE A 35 3.89 -0.89 -2.73
C PHE A 35 5.17 -1.57 -2.20
N LEU A 36 5.02 -2.76 -1.63
CA LEU A 36 6.13 -3.52 -1.06
C LEU A 36 5.98 -5.00 -1.38
N SER A 37 7.10 -5.66 -1.67
CA SER A 37 7.22 -7.09 -1.68
C SER A 37 8.34 -7.51 -0.74
N TYR A 38 8.25 -8.73 -0.21
CA TYR A 38 9.18 -9.23 0.78
C TYR A 38 9.61 -10.66 0.45
N ARG A 39 10.93 -10.90 0.47
CA ARG A 39 11.59 -12.14 0.01
C ARG A 39 11.08 -12.53 -1.38
N ASP A 40 11.22 -11.59 -2.29
CA ASP A 40 10.68 -11.70 -3.64
C ASP A 40 11.75 -12.21 -4.63
N PRO A 41 11.51 -13.35 -5.32
CA PRO A 41 12.42 -13.85 -6.34
C PRO A 41 12.38 -13.04 -7.64
N HIS A 42 11.44 -12.11 -7.79
CA HIS A 42 11.26 -11.26 -8.97
C HIS A 42 11.57 -9.80 -8.68
N LEU A 43 11.88 -9.03 -9.73
CA LEU A 43 12.12 -7.59 -9.63
C LEU A 43 11.32 -6.88 -10.71
N ILE A 44 11.62 -7.13 -11.98
CA ILE A 44 10.97 -6.47 -13.11
C ILE A 44 9.48 -6.82 -13.13
N GLU A 45 9.15 -8.09 -12.99
CA GLU A 45 7.77 -8.59 -12.98
C GLU A 45 6.98 -8.01 -11.80
N THR A 46 7.63 -7.82 -10.66
CA THR A 46 7.00 -7.19 -9.49
C THR A 46 6.69 -5.71 -9.73
N LEU A 47 7.60 -4.98 -10.39
CA LEU A 47 7.35 -3.59 -10.79
C LEU A 47 6.21 -3.50 -11.82
N ASP A 48 6.12 -4.44 -12.76
CA ASP A 48 4.99 -4.57 -13.69
C ASP A 48 3.68 -4.81 -12.95
N ILE A 49 3.68 -5.72 -11.96
CA ILE A 49 2.51 -6.00 -11.14
C ILE A 49 2.05 -4.73 -10.40
N TYR A 50 2.95 -3.89 -9.88
CA TYR A 50 2.57 -2.63 -9.24
C TYR A 50 1.91 -1.65 -10.20
N ARG A 51 2.44 -1.51 -11.43
CA ARG A 51 1.82 -0.67 -12.47
C ARG A 51 0.43 -1.17 -12.81
N HIS A 52 0.30 -2.47 -13.10
CA HIS A 52 -0.99 -3.08 -13.39
C HIS A 52 -1.97 -3.02 -12.22
N ALA A 53 -1.50 -3.02 -10.96
CA ALA A 53 -2.37 -2.86 -9.80
C ALA A 53 -3.12 -1.53 -9.80
N VAL A 54 -2.46 -0.45 -10.24
CA VAL A 54 -3.05 0.88 -10.39
C VAL A 54 -4.13 0.87 -11.48
N ASP A 55 -3.81 0.32 -12.65
CA ASP A 55 -4.78 0.20 -13.75
C ASP A 55 -5.98 -0.68 -13.36
N PHE A 56 -5.70 -1.77 -12.65
CA PHE A 56 -6.70 -2.71 -12.18
C PHE A 56 -7.74 -2.01 -11.29
N VAL A 57 -7.30 -1.30 -10.25
CA VAL A 57 -8.21 -0.64 -9.30
C VAL A 57 -8.95 0.55 -9.94
N CYS A 58 -8.36 1.21 -10.93
CA CYS A 58 -9.02 2.29 -11.67
C CYS A 58 -10.14 1.80 -12.59
N ASN A 59 -10.00 0.59 -13.17
CA ASN A 59 -10.88 0.11 -14.23
C ASN A 59 -11.84 -1.01 -13.81
N ASN A 60 -11.52 -1.75 -12.75
CA ASN A 60 -12.31 -2.90 -12.31
C ASN A 60 -13.03 -2.57 -11.01
N PRO A 61 -14.37 -2.60 -10.99
CA PRO A 61 -15.13 -2.42 -9.76
C PRO A 61 -14.77 -3.50 -8.73
N VAL A 62 -14.44 -3.06 -7.52
CA VAL A 62 -14.21 -3.96 -6.39
C VAL A 62 -15.54 -4.66 -6.03
N PRO A 63 -15.56 -6.01 -5.98
CA PRO A 63 -16.73 -6.76 -5.53
C PRO A 63 -17.13 -6.35 -4.11
N GLN A 64 -18.43 -6.30 -3.83
CA GLN A 64 -18.96 -5.86 -2.54
C GLN A 64 -18.36 -6.64 -1.36
N GLU A 65 -18.22 -7.97 -1.50
CA GLU A 65 -17.63 -8.83 -0.46
C GLU A 65 -16.15 -8.47 -0.17
N GLU A 66 -15.37 -8.13 -1.19
CA GLU A 66 -13.99 -7.69 -1.01
C GLU A 66 -13.91 -6.31 -0.34
N LEU A 67 -14.83 -5.41 -0.70
CA LEU A 67 -14.93 -4.10 -0.07
C LEU A 67 -15.25 -4.24 1.42
N GLU A 68 -16.22 -5.09 1.77
CA GLU A 68 -16.59 -5.37 3.16
C GLU A 68 -15.42 -5.95 3.96
N LYS A 69 -14.69 -6.91 3.40
CA LYS A 69 -13.45 -7.44 4.02
C LYS A 69 -12.40 -6.35 4.23
N ALA A 70 -12.25 -5.44 3.27
CA ALA A 70 -11.33 -4.32 3.40
C ALA A 70 -11.77 -3.31 4.49
N VAL A 71 -13.07 -3.02 4.61
CA VAL A 71 -13.64 -2.19 5.68
C VAL A 71 -13.41 -2.84 7.03
N ILE A 72 -13.77 -4.12 7.20
CA ILE A 72 -13.56 -4.88 8.45
C ILE A 72 -12.09 -4.88 8.83
N GLY A 73 -11.19 -5.17 7.88
CA GLY A 73 -9.75 -5.16 8.14
C GLY A 73 -9.19 -3.77 8.48
N THR A 74 -9.82 -2.70 7.99
CA THR A 74 -9.44 -1.32 8.33
C THR A 74 -9.92 -0.96 9.72
N ILE A 75 -11.18 -1.24 10.05
CA ILE A 75 -11.75 -1.01 11.38
C ILE A 75 -11.02 -1.84 12.45
N GLY A 76 -10.74 -3.11 12.18
CA GLY A 76 -9.98 -3.97 13.09
C GLY A 76 -8.56 -3.45 13.36
N ALA A 77 -7.93 -2.78 12.39
CA ALA A 77 -6.64 -2.11 12.62
C ALA A 77 -6.77 -0.85 13.48
N LEU A 78 -7.85 -0.07 13.31
CA LEU A 78 -8.13 1.11 14.13
C LEU A 78 -8.47 0.74 15.58
N ASP A 79 -9.12 -0.40 15.79
CA ASP A 79 -9.62 -0.86 17.09
C ASP A 79 -8.68 -1.87 17.77
N LYS A 80 -7.46 -2.03 17.24
CA LYS A 80 -6.48 -2.96 17.79
C LYS A 80 -6.27 -2.65 19.29
N PRO A 81 -6.41 -3.64 20.19
CA PRO A 81 -6.18 -3.43 21.60
C PRO A 81 -4.72 -3.03 21.85
N LEU A 82 -4.54 -2.05 22.74
CA LEU A 82 -3.25 -1.53 23.14
C LEU A 82 -3.09 -1.70 24.65
N ASP A 83 -1.88 -2.02 25.08
CA ASP A 83 -1.47 -2.03 26.47
C ASP A 83 -1.41 -0.59 27.03
N PRO A 84 -1.21 -0.39 28.35
CA PRO A 84 -1.14 0.95 28.93
C PRO A 84 -0.10 1.86 28.28
N ALA A 85 1.10 1.35 27.99
CA ALA A 85 2.17 2.13 27.37
C ALA A 85 1.81 2.52 25.92
N GLY A 86 1.29 1.58 25.12
CA GLY A 86 0.85 1.85 23.75
C GLY A 86 -0.29 2.85 23.69
N ARG A 87 -1.23 2.83 24.65
CA ARG A 87 -2.29 3.85 24.75
C ARG A 87 -1.72 5.24 25.03
N GLY A 88 -0.78 5.34 25.98
CA GLY A 88 -0.11 6.60 26.30
C GLY A 88 0.67 7.18 25.12
N TYR A 89 1.47 6.35 24.45
CA TYR A 89 2.21 6.74 23.25
C TYR A 89 1.27 7.21 22.13
N THR A 90 0.21 6.45 21.86
CA THR A 90 -0.77 6.81 20.83
C THR A 90 -1.47 8.13 21.14
N ALA A 91 -1.81 8.39 22.40
CA ALA A 91 -2.41 9.66 22.83
C ALA A 91 -1.44 10.84 22.62
N MET A 92 -0.17 10.67 22.98
CA MET A 92 0.88 11.68 22.75
C MET A 92 1.06 12.00 21.26
N ILE A 93 1.15 10.98 20.40
CA ILE A 93 1.27 11.18 18.94
C ILE A 93 0.04 11.90 18.38
N ARG A 94 -1.17 11.58 18.86
CA ARG A 94 -2.40 12.28 18.45
C ARG A 94 -2.37 13.75 18.84
N GLU A 95 -1.93 14.06 20.06
CA GLU A 95 -1.79 15.44 20.53
C GLU A 95 -0.81 16.22 19.65
N PHE A 96 0.40 15.67 19.43
CA PHE A 96 1.43 16.34 18.63
C PHE A 96 1.09 16.48 17.15
N SER A 97 0.25 15.59 16.62
CA SER A 97 -0.25 15.67 15.23
C SER A 97 -1.54 16.48 15.09
N GLY A 98 -2.11 17.00 16.18
CA GLY A 98 -3.40 17.72 16.17
C GLY A 98 -4.60 16.83 15.81
N MET A 99 -4.47 15.50 15.95
CA MET A 99 -5.51 14.56 15.58
C MET A 99 -6.59 14.46 16.67
N THR A 100 -7.68 15.20 16.47
CA THR A 100 -8.79 15.30 17.42
C THR A 100 -9.74 14.10 17.36
N ASP A 101 -10.47 13.86 18.45
CA ASP A 101 -11.51 12.83 18.51
C ASP A 101 -12.63 12.99 17.45
N PRO A 102 -13.14 14.20 17.17
CA PRO A 102 -14.04 14.41 16.04
C PRO A 102 -13.47 13.97 14.69
N MET A 103 -12.19 14.26 14.40
CA MET A 103 -11.54 13.82 13.15
C MET A 103 -11.47 12.29 13.08
N ARG A 104 -11.13 11.64 14.19
CA ARG A 104 -11.07 10.18 14.28
C ARG A 104 -12.44 9.52 14.07
N ARG A 105 -13.49 10.06 14.68
CA ARG A 105 -14.88 9.59 14.49
C ARG A 105 -15.32 9.75 13.05
N ARG A 106 -15.10 10.92 12.46
CA ARG A 106 -15.40 11.19 11.06
C ARG A 106 -14.68 10.22 10.12
N PHE A 107 -13.38 10.01 10.31
CA PHE A 107 -12.62 9.05 9.50
C PHE A 107 -13.21 7.63 9.60
N ARG A 108 -13.58 7.20 10.81
CA ARG A 108 -14.24 5.90 11.01
C ARG A 108 -15.56 5.79 10.25
N GLU A 109 -16.42 6.80 10.36
CA GLU A 109 -17.71 6.85 9.65
C GLU A 109 -17.50 6.84 8.13
N GLU A 110 -16.52 7.59 7.63
CA GLU A 110 -16.16 7.59 6.20
C GLU A 110 -15.64 6.24 5.70
N VAL A 111 -14.88 5.51 6.53
CA VAL A 111 -14.45 4.13 6.24
C VAL A 111 -15.64 3.18 6.21
N LEU A 112 -16.57 3.28 7.16
CA LEU A 112 -17.77 2.44 7.21
C LEU A 112 -18.74 2.70 6.05
N ALA A 113 -18.82 3.95 5.59
CA ALA A 113 -19.68 4.39 4.49
C ALA A 113 -18.98 4.40 3.12
N ILE A 114 -17.81 3.77 3.00
CA ILE A 114 -17.10 3.71 1.73
C ILE A 114 -17.89 2.88 0.70
N THR A 115 -17.82 3.28 -0.57
CA THR A 115 -18.43 2.54 -1.68
C THR A 115 -17.38 2.20 -2.71
N THR A 116 -17.63 1.18 -3.54
CA THR A 116 -16.76 0.82 -4.65
C THR A 116 -16.49 2.04 -5.55
N LYS A 117 -17.52 2.83 -5.85
CA LYS A 117 -17.38 4.05 -6.64
C LYS A 117 -16.41 5.05 -5.99
N ARG A 118 -16.58 5.36 -4.69
CA ARG A 118 -15.68 6.29 -3.98
C ARG A 118 -14.23 5.80 -3.94
N LEU A 119 -14.03 4.48 -3.81
CA LEU A 119 -12.70 3.87 -3.85
C LEU A 119 -12.05 4.02 -5.23
N GLN A 120 -12.80 3.77 -6.31
CA GLN A 120 -12.33 3.93 -7.69
C GLN A 120 -12.07 5.41 -8.03
N ASP A 121 -12.96 6.30 -7.63
CA ASP A 121 -12.81 7.75 -7.83
C ASP A 121 -11.53 8.24 -7.14
N ALA A 122 -11.24 7.77 -5.92
CA ALA A 122 -9.99 8.07 -5.22
C ALA A 122 -8.76 7.53 -5.98
N ALA A 123 -8.81 6.28 -6.45
CA ALA A 123 -7.72 5.69 -7.22
C ALA A 123 -7.41 6.50 -8.50
N ARG A 124 -8.46 6.85 -9.27
CA ARG A 124 -8.34 7.65 -10.50
C ARG A 124 -7.84 9.07 -10.23
N ARG A 125 -8.21 9.64 -9.08
CA ARG A 125 -7.80 10.98 -8.69
C ARG A 125 -6.32 11.06 -8.29
N TYR A 126 -5.83 10.08 -7.53
CA TYR A 126 -4.52 10.20 -6.88
C TYR A 126 -3.41 9.40 -7.57
N PHE A 127 -3.69 8.23 -8.14
CA PHE A 127 -2.62 7.39 -8.67
C PHE A 127 -1.93 7.92 -9.93
N PRO A 128 -2.59 8.60 -10.89
CA PRO A 128 -1.88 9.14 -12.05
C PRO A 128 -0.75 10.09 -11.66
N ALA A 129 -1.03 11.08 -10.80
CA ALA A 129 -0.03 12.02 -10.31
C ALA A 129 1.02 11.34 -9.40
N ALA A 130 0.59 10.38 -8.58
CA ALA A 130 1.52 9.65 -7.71
C ALA A 130 2.49 8.75 -8.49
N ALA A 131 2.06 8.19 -9.63
CA ALA A 131 2.89 7.35 -10.48
C ALA A 131 4.02 8.15 -11.15
N GLU A 132 3.77 9.40 -11.55
CA GLU A 132 4.79 10.29 -12.10
C GLU A 132 5.87 10.67 -11.07
N ALA A 133 5.47 10.86 -9.81
CA ALA A 133 6.36 11.18 -8.70
C ALA A 133 6.96 9.94 -8.00
N ALA A 134 6.70 8.73 -8.51
CA ALA A 134 7.08 7.50 -7.83
C ALA A 134 8.60 7.31 -7.78
N VAL A 135 9.08 6.83 -6.64
CA VAL A 135 10.47 6.43 -6.43
C VAL A 135 10.51 4.93 -6.17
N VAL A 136 11.52 4.27 -6.73
CA VAL A 136 11.74 2.83 -6.58
C VAL A 136 13.02 2.61 -5.80
N ALA A 137 12.93 1.83 -4.73
CA ALA A 137 14.06 1.34 -3.95
C ALA A 137 13.99 -0.18 -3.85
N VAL A 138 15.12 -0.85 -4.10
CA VAL A 138 15.19 -2.32 -4.13
C VAL A 138 16.42 -2.78 -3.35
N CYS A 139 16.23 -3.79 -2.49
CA CYS A 139 17.32 -4.50 -1.85
C CYS A 139 17.39 -5.92 -2.43
N ALA A 140 18.43 -6.20 -3.21
CA ALA A 140 18.64 -7.47 -3.89
C ALA A 140 20.14 -7.72 -4.11
N PRO A 141 20.57 -8.97 -4.42
CA PRO A 141 21.93 -9.24 -4.86
C PRO A 141 22.34 -8.34 -6.03
N GLU A 142 23.61 -7.92 -6.05
CA GLU A 142 24.16 -6.98 -7.01
C GLU A 142 23.93 -7.45 -8.45
N GLU A 143 24.07 -8.75 -8.72
CA GLU A 143 23.87 -9.34 -10.04
C GLU A 143 22.43 -9.15 -10.55
N ARG A 144 21.43 -9.26 -9.64
CA ARG A 144 20.02 -9.06 -9.99
C ARG A 144 19.71 -7.59 -10.27
N LEU A 145 20.39 -6.67 -9.59
CA LEU A 145 20.24 -5.23 -9.83
C LEU A 145 20.83 -4.82 -11.18
N HIS A 146 22.01 -5.33 -11.53
CA HIS A 146 22.61 -5.10 -12.85
C HIS A 146 21.76 -5.68 -13.98
N ALA A 147 21.29 -6.93 -13.84
CA ALA A 147 20.41 -7.54 -14.83
C ALA A 147 19.10 -6.75 -15.02
N ALA A 148 18.50 -6.26 -13.93
CA ALA A 148 17.33 -5.39 -14.01
C ALA A 148 17.65 -4.06 -14.73
N ASN A 149 18.83 -3.48 -14.46
CA ASN A 149 19.31 -2.30 -15.15
C ASN A 149 19.58 -2.52 -16.64
N GLU A 150 19.63 -3.72 -17.19
CA GLU A 150 19.67 -3.89 -18.65
C GLU A 150 18.32 -3.55 -19.29
N VAL A 151 17.22 -3.82 -18.59
CA VAL A 151 15.84 -3.75 -19.12
C VAL A 151 15.10 -2.49 -18.68
N LEU A 152 15.38 -1.97 -17.48
CA LEU A 152 14.68 -0.79 -16.95
C LEU A 152 14.95 0.47 -17.78
N GLU A 153 13.91 1.25 -18.07
CA GLU A 153 14.04 2.56 -18.72
C GLU A 153 14.78 3.55 -17.80
N LYS A 154 14.32 3.65 -16.54
CA LYS A 154 15.00 4.41 -15.48
C LYS A 154 15.86 3.46 -14.67
N LYS A 155 17.17 3.57 -14.84
CA LYS A 155 18.16 2.73 -14.15
C LYS A 155 18.14 2.99 -12.64
N LEU A 156 18.34 1.93 -11.86
CA LEU A 156 18.58 1.98 -10.43
C LEU A 156 20.01 2.46 -10.17
N GLU A 157 20.16 3.37 -9.22
CA GLU A 157 21.46 3.70 -8.63
C GLU A 157 21.83 2.57 -7.65
N ILE A 158 22.98 1.93 -7.87
CA ILE A 158 23.40 0.75 -7.11
C ILE A 158 24.42 1.16 -6.06
N GLU A 159 24.09 0.93 -4.79
CA GLU A 159 24.98 1.18 -3.65
C GLU A 159 25.12 -0.08 -2.80
N LYS A 160 26.31 -0.31 -2.25
CA LYS A 160 26.56 -1.40 -1.31
C LYS A 160 26.20 -0.94 0.10
N LEU A 161 25.31 -1.68 0.75
CA LEU A 161 25.05 -1.50 2.18
C LEU A 161 26.25 -2.05 2.94
N SER A 162 27.05 -1.14 3.51
CA SER A 162 28.22 -1.44 4.36
C SER A 162 27.84 -2.03 5.70
#